data_AF-A0A832B7B7-F1
#
_entry.id   AF-A0A832B7B7-F1
#
_cell.length_a   1.000
_cell.length_b   1.000
_cell.length_c   1.000
_cell.angle_alpha   90.00
_cell.angle_beta   90.00
_cell.angle_gamma   90.00
#
_symmetry.space_group_name_H-M   'P 1'
#
loop_
_entity.id
_entity.type
_entity.pdbx_description
1 polymer ?
#
loop_
_entity_poly.entity_id
_entity_poly.type
_entity_poly.pdbx_seq_one_letter_code
_entity_poly.pdbx_strand_id
1 'polypeptide(L)' 'MTVSAGSLGRISYLGPAGTFTEEALLSEPDLAESELVAAPTIGEAFAALSSGRADAA' A
#
# COMPACT_ATOMS: atom_id res chain seq x y z
N MET A 1 -0.83 -0.50 -26.55
CA MET A 1 -1.48 0.34 -25.53
C MET A 1 -0.74 0.06 -24.23
N THR A 2 0.30 0.84 -23.95
CA THR A 2 1.08 0.67 -22.72
C THR A 2 0.33 1.40 -21.63
N VAL A 3 -0.32 0.65 -20.73
CA VAL A 3 -0.78 1.21 -19.46
C VAL A 3 0.49 1.61 -18.72
N SER A 4 0.69 2.92 -18.56
CA SER A 4 1.63 3.42 -17.56
C SER A 4 1.07 2.95 -16.23
N ALA A 5 1.76 2.04 -15.54
CA ALA A 5 1.47 1.75 -14.14
C ALA A 5 1.84 3.01 -13.35
N GLY A 6 0.95 4.00 -13.34
CA GLY A 6 1.06 5.11 -12.41
C GLY A 6 0.91 4.55 -11.00
N SER A 7 1.64 5.13 -10.05
CA SER A 7 1.56 4.75 -8.64
C SER A 7 0.12 4.51 -8.20
N LEU A 8 -0.12 3.47 -7.40
CA LEU A 8 -1.44 3.09 -6.91
C LEU A 8 -2.01 4.09 -5.88
N GLY A 9 -1.52 5.34 -5.86
CA GLY A 9 -1.90 6.33 -4.87
C GLY A 9 -1.41 5.94 -3.48
N ARG A 10 -2.35 5.74 -2.54
CA ARG A 10 -2.06 5.38 -1.15
C ARG A 10 -2.34 3.89 -0.90
N ILE A 11 -1.33 3.14 -0.49
CA ILE A 11 -1.44 1.70 -0.22
C ILE A 11 -1.43 1.49 1.29
N SER A 12 -2.52 0.99 1.85
CA SER A 12 -2.52 0.53 3.24
C SER A 12 -1.95 -0.87 3.33
N TYR A 13 -1.11 -1.16 4.32
CA TYR A 13 -0.50 -2.48 4.45
C TYR A 13 -0.42 -2.93 5.91
N LEU A 14 -0.23 -4.22 6.15
CA LEU A 14 -0.02 -4.74 7.50
C LEU A 14 1.35 -4.31 8.00
N GLY A 15 1.36 -3.29 8.86
CA GLY A 15 2.55 -2.77 9.50
C GLY A 15 2.99 -3.59 10.72
N PRO A 16 3.92 -3.06 11.53
CA PRO A 16 4.53 -1.72 11.44
C PRO A 16 5.50 -1.55 10.25
N ALA A 17 6.09 -0.35 10.12
CA ALA A 17 7.22 -0.14 9.20
C ALA A 17 8.39 -1.08 9.55
N GLY A 18 9.14 -1.50 8.54
CA GLY A 18 10.20 -2.49 8.61
C GLY A 18 9.72 -3.94 8.64
N THR A 19 8.45 -4.19 8.30
CA THR A 19 7.93 -5.55 8.12
C THR A 19 8.24 -6.10 6.73
N PHE A 20 8.17 -7.42 6.57
CA PHE A 20 8.27 -8.08 5.25
C PHE A 20 7.26 -7.54 4.25
N THR A 21 6.09 -7.08 4.70
CA THR A 21 5.08 -6.49 3.84
C THR A 21 5.54 -5.15 3.27
N GLU A 22 6.20 -4.30 4.07
CA GLU A 22 6.76 -3.04 3.57
C GLU A 22 7.89 -3.31 2.58
N GLU A 23 8.81 -4.23 2.89
CA GLU A 23 9.91 -4.57 1.98
C GLU A 23 9.41 -5.14 0.65
N ALA A 24 8.34 -5.93 0.66
CA ALA A 24 7.72 -6.44 -0.57
C ALA A 24 7.07 -5.33 -1.41
N LEU A 25 6.54 -4.28 -0.77
CA LEU A 25 6.02 -3.10 -1.47
C LEU A 25 7.16 -2.23 -2.01
N LEU A 26 8.26 -2.10 -1.28
CA LEU A 26 9.43 -1.35 -1.71
C LEU A 26 10.26 -2.05 -2.80
N SER A 27 10.17 -3.38 -2.92
CA SER A 27 10.88 -4.13 -3.95
C SER A 27 10.28 -3.97 -5.35
N GLU A 28 8.99 -3.63 -5.43
CA GLU A 28 8.27 -3.42 -6.69
C GLU A 28 8.24 -1.92 -7.03
N PRO A 29 8.87 -1.46 -8.13
CA PRO A 29 9.03 -0.04 -8.43
C PRO A 29 7.72 0.76 -8.44
N ASP A 30 6.67 0.23 -9.05
CA ASP A 30 5.38 0.91 -9.17
C ASP A 30 4.70 1.09 -7.79
N LEU A 31 4.94 0.16 -6.86
CA LEU A 31 4.41 0.19 -5.50
C LEU A 31 5.28 1.07 -4.59
N ALA A 32 6.60 1.05 -4.78
CA ALA A 32 7.56 1.87 -4.06
C ALA A 32 7.35 3.38 -4.32
N GLU A 33 6.82 3.77 -5.48
CA GLU A 33 6.43 5.15 -5.79
C GLU A 33 5.08 5.57 -5.16
N SER A 34 4.37 4.65 -4.50
CA SER A 34 3.09 4.91 -3.84
C SER A 34 3.27 5.35 -2.38
N GLU A 35 2.27 6.04 -1.81
CA GLU A 35 2.28 6.43 -0.40
C GLU A 35 1.91 5.21 0.48
N LEU A 36 2.88 4.65 1.21
CA LEU A 36 2.65 3.47 2.07
C LEU A 36 2.10 3.86 3.44
N VAL A 37 0.96 3.27 3.83
CA VAL A 37 0.29 3.51 5.11
C VAL A 37 0.28 2.24 5.95
N ALA A 38 1.12 2.22 6.97
CA ALA A 38 1.15 1.13 7.94
C ALA A 38 -0.17 1.06 8.73
N ALA A 39 -0.83 -0.10 8.71
CA ALA A 39 -1.98 -0.41 9.54
C ALA A 39 -1.60 -1.40 10.66
N PRO A 40 -2.11 -1.23 11.89
CA PRO A 40 -1.73 -2.08 13.02
C PRO A 40 -2.35 -3.49 12.95
N THR A 41 -3.37 -3.69 12.10
CA THR A 41 -4.01 -4.99 11.87
C THR A 41 -4.45 -5.09 10.42
N ILE A 42 -4.69 -6.32 9.95
CA ILE A 42 -5.27 -6.58 8.61
C ILE A 42 -6.65 -5.91 8.47
N GLY A 43 -7.47 -5.92 9.53
CA GLY A 43 -8.78 -5.27 9.53
C GLY A 43 -8.69 -3.75 9.31
N GLU A 44 -7.69 -3.11 9.90
CA GLU A 44 -7.45 -1.67 9.72
C GLU A 44 -6.95 -1.33 8.30
N ALA A 45 -6.18 -2.20 7.66
CA ALA A 45 -5.77 -2.02 6.27
C ALA A 45 -7.00 -2.03 5.34
N PHE A 46 -7.85 -3.06 5.44
CA PHE A 46 -9.09 -3.10 4.66
C PHE A 46 -10.09 -2.00 5.02
N ALA A 47 -10.13 -1.56 6.28
CA ALA A 47 -10.94 -0.42 6.70
C ALA A 47 -10.45 0.88 6.05
N ALA A 48 -9.13 1.08 5.90
CA ALA A 48 -8.57 2.22 5.21
C ALA A 48 -9.03 2.27 3.74
N LEU A 49 -8.93 1.15 3.02
CA LEU A 49 -9.44 1.01 1.66
C LEU A 49 -10.95 1.30 1.57
N SER A 50 -11.74 0.65 2.42
CA SER A 50 -13.21 0.78 2.42
C SER A 50 -13.68 2.20 2.73
N SER A 51 -12.89 2.96 3.51
CA SER A 51 -13.17 4.35 3.86
C SER A 51 -12.65 5.38 2.86
N GLY A 52 -11.93 4.95 1.82
CA GLY A 52 -11.25 5.85 0.87
C GLY A 52 -10.04 6.58 1.48
N ARG A 53 -9.50 6.09 2.61
CA ARG A 53 -8.23 6.56 3.16
C ARG A 53 -7.04 5.97 2.41
N ALA A 54 -7.21 4.82 1.78
CA ALA A 54 -6.26 4.18 0.88
C ALA A 54 -6.97 3.80 -0.43
N ASP A 55 -6.20 3.70 -1.50
CA ASP A 55 -6.63 3.32 -2.84
C ASP A 55 -6.41 1.81 -3.09
N ALA A 56 -5.50 1.18 -2.34
CA ALA A 56 -5.23 -0.26 -2.33
C ALA A 56 -4.88 -0.78 -0.92
N ALA A 57 -5.03 -2.10 -0.69
CA ALA A 57 -4.70 -2.79 0.56
C ALA A 57 -4.13 -4.20 0.32
#